data_AF-A0A353VSW1-F1
#
_entry.id   AF-A0A353VSW1-F1
#
_cell.length_a   1.000
_cell.length_b   1.000
_cell.length_c   1.000
_cell.angle_alpha   90.00
_cell.angle_beta   90.00
_cell.angle_gamma   90.00
#
_symmetry.space_group_name_H-M   'P 1'
#
loop_
_entity.id
_entity.type
_entity.pdbx_description
1 polymer ?
#
loop_
_entity_poly.entity_id
_entity_poly.type
_entity_poly.pdbx_seq_one_letter_code
_entity_poly.pdbx_strand_id
1 'polypeptide(L)'
;MGVYVQRQGTVCGFTGPDVWVVLSTIEQSIKRKIESVGKPLREWDININYGIKTGYNEAFIITTERRNVILSNCKTDEERQRTEAIIRP
;
A
#
# COMPACT_ATOMS: atom_id res chain seq x y z
N MET A 1 22.50 2.94 -11.66
CA MET A 1 21.31 3.82 -11.68
C MET A 1 20.74 4.02 -13.09
N GLY A 2 21.54 4.30 -14.13
CA GLY A 2 21.01 4.55 -15.49
C GLY A 2 20.37 3.36 -16.22
N VAL A 3 20.84 2.13 -15.99
CA VAL A 3 20.38 0.93 -16.72
C VAL A 3 18.96 0.49 -16.33
N TYR A 4 18.55 0.73 -15.07
CA TYR A 4 17.23 0.33 -14.57
C TYR A 4 16.11 1.15 -15.22
N VAL A 5 16.32 2.48 -15.32
CA VAL A 5 15.36 3.42 -15.92
C VAL A 5 15.16 3.14 -17.42
N GLN A 6 16.22 2.76 -18.14
CA GLN A 6 16.14 2.40 -19.56
C GLN A 6 15.39 1.09 -19.82
N ARG A 7 15.47 0.12 -18.90
CA ARG A 7 14.86 -1.22 -19.07
C ARG A 7 13.38 -1.29 -18.70
N GLN A 8 12.92 -0.42 -17.79
CA GLN A 8 11.53 -0.37 -17.34
C GLN A 8 10.80 0.92 -17.75
N GLY A 9 11.41 1.74 -18.61
CA GLY A 9 10.77 2.91 -19.18
C GLY A 9 9.57 2.53 -20.04
N THR A 10 8.40 3.08 -19.71
CA THR A 10 7.20 3.00 -20.56
C THR A 10 7.09 4.30 -21.35
N VAL A 11 6.82 4.22 -22.66
CA VAL A 11 6.57 5.41 -23.48
C VAL A 11 5.20 5.98 -23.08
N CYS A 12 5.20 7.02 -22.25
CA CYS A 12 4.01 7.82 -22.00
C CYS A 12 4.04 9.04 -22.92
N GLY A 13 3.01 9.20 -23.76
CA GLY A 13 2.74 10.49 -24.39
C GLY A 13 2.36 11.45 -23.27
N PHE A 14 3.18 12.47 -23.02
CA PHE A 14 3.01 13.39 -21.89
C PHE A 14 1.82 14.36 -22.09
N THR A 15 0.67 13.84 -22.51
CA THR A 15 -0.45 14.60 -23.09
C THR A 15 -1.72 14.52 -22.25
N GLY A 16 -1.72 13.78 -21.13
CA GLY A 16 -2.92 13.55 -20.30
C GLY A 16 -2.65 13.57 -18.78
N PRO A 17 -3.71 13.45 -17.95
CA PRO A 17 -3.60 13.49 -16.48
C PRO A 17 -2.74 12.35 -15.87
N ASP A 18 -2.44 11.32 -16.65
CA ASP A 18 -1.58 10.18 -16.26
C ASP A 18 -0.08 10.47 -16.31
N VAL A 19 0.31 11.70 -16.68
CA VAL A 19 1.70 12.16 -16.84
C VAL A 19 2.58 11.96 -15.60
N TRP A 20 1.99 12.04 -14.40
CA TRP A 20 2.74 11.96 -13.13
C TRP A 20 2.67 10.57 -12.46
N VAL A 21 2.17 9.57 -13.17
CA VAL A 21 1.92 8.23 -12.62
C VAL A 21 3.07 7.29 -13.00
N VAL A 22 4.00 7.06 -12.08
CA VAL A 22 5.07 6.07 -12.24
C VAL A 22 4.59 4.73 -11.69
N LEU A 23 4.18 3.83 -12.58
CA LEU A 23 3.72 2.48 -12.25
C LEU A 23 4.45 1.43 -13.09
N SER A 24 4.69 0.27 -12.52
CA SER A 24 5.16 -0.91 -13.26
C SER A 24 4.11 -1.39 -14.27
N THR A 25 4.53 -2.21 -15.23
CA THR A 25 3.64 -2.75 -16.27
C THR A 25 2.45 -3.53 -15.69
N ILE A 26 2.66 -4.24 -14.57
CA ILE A 26 1.60 -5.01 -13.90
C ILE A 26 0.61 -4.05 -13.26
N GLU A 27 1.08 -3.04 -12.52
CA GLU A 27 0.22 -2.05 -11.86
C GLU A 27 -0.59 -1.24 -12.87
N GLN A 28 0.00 -0.88 -14.02
CA GLN A 28 -0.73 -0.24 -15.12
C GLN A 28 -1.84 -1.14 -15.70
N SER A 29 -1.61 -2.46 -15.76
CA SER A 29 -2.64 -3.40 -16.23
C SER A 29 -3.80 -3.52 -15.24
N ILE A 30 -3.51 -3.46 -13.94
CA ILE A 30 -4.52 -3.47 -12.87
C ILE A 30 -5.31 -2.16 -12.91
N LYS A 31 -4.63 -1.01 -12.99
CA LYS A 31 -5.25 0.31 -13.11
C LYS A 31 -6.25 0.35 -14.27
N ARG A 32 -5.83 -0.05 -15.48
CA ARG A 32 -6.71 -0.09 -16.67
C ARG A 32 -7.94 -0.97 -16.46
N LYS A 33 -7.80 -2.14 -15.82
CA LYS A 33 -8.94 -3.02 -15.52
C LYS A 33 -9.93 -2.34 -14.56
N ILE A 34 -9.42 -1.70 -13.51
CA ILE A 34 -10.25 -0.98 -12.53
C ILE A 34 -10.96 0.19 -13.20
N GLU A 35 -10.29 0.97 -14.05
CA GLU A 35 -10.88 2.10 -14.76
C GLU A 35 -11.90 1.67 -15.82
N SER A 36 -11.74 0.49 -16.42
CA SER A 36 -12.68 -0.01 -17.43
C SER A 36 -14.03 -0.46 -16.85
N VAL A 37 -14.08 -0.84 -15.57
CA VAL A 37 -15.28 -1.36 -14.90
C VAL A 37 -15.81 -0.40 -13.84
N GLY A 38 -14.92 0.35 -13.20
CA GLY A 38 -15.23 1.21 -12.06
C GLY A 38 -15.63 2.63 -12.45
N LYS A 39 -16.42 3.25 -11.58
CA LYS A 39 -16.75 4.68 -11.68
C LYS A 39 -15.67 5.52 -10.97
N PRO A 40 -15.09 6.56 -11.59
CA PRO A 40 -14.13 7.43 -10.93
C PRO A 40 -14.70 8.04 -9.65
N LEU A 41 -13.93 8.06 -8.56
CA LEU A 41 -14.39 8.54 -7.25
C LEU A 41 -14.96 9.96 -7.28
N ARG A 42 -14.48 10.79 -8.22
CA ARG A 42 -14.93 12.17 -8.44
C ARG A 42 -16.38 12.29 -8.90
N GLU A 43 -16.94 11.22 -9.46
CA GLU A 43 -18.31 11.18 -9.97
C GLU A 43 -19.27 10.52 -8.98
N TRP A 44 -18.78 10.04 -7.83
CA TRP A 44 -19.63 9.43 -6.81
C TRP A 44 -20.41 10.54 -6.10
N ASP A 45 -21.69 10.28 -5.80
CA ASP A 45 -22.55 11.21 -5.06
C ASP A 45 -22.25 11.13 -3.55
N ILE A 46 -21.01 11.49 -3.19
CA ILE A 46 -20.50 11.44 -1.82
C ILE A 46 -19.71 12.72 -1.51
N ASN A 47 -19.91 13.26 -0.31
CA ASN A 47 -19.10 14.39 0.16
C ASN A 47 -17.85 13.88 0.89
N ILE A 48 -16.67 14.04 0.26
CA ILE A 48 -15.39 13.58 0.81
C ILE A 48 -14.84 14.65 1.76
N ASN A 49 -15.13 14.49 3.06
CA ASN A 49 -14.68 15.43 4.11
C ASN A 49 -13.27 15.14 4.64
N TYR A 50 -12.76 13.93 4.40
CA TYR A 50 -11.43 13.45 4.84
C TYR A 50 -10.92 12.42 3.81
N GLY A 51 -9.61 12.13 3.81
CA GLY A 51 -9.03 11.04 3.01
C GLY A 51 -9.48 9.65 3.48
N ILE A 52 -8.58 8.67 3.49
CA ILE A 52 -8.91 7.33 4.01
C ILE A 52 -9.06 7.42 5.54
N LYS A 53 -10.30 7.37 6.05
CA LYS A 53 -10.54 7.05 7.46
C LYS A 53 -10.49 5.54 7.62
N THR A 54 -9.34 5.00 8.00
CA THR A 54 -9.29 3.61 8.48
C THR A 54 -10.13 3.53 9.75
N GLY A 55 -11.34 2.97 9.67
CA GLY A 55 -12.29 2.87 10.79
C GLY A 55 -11.80 2.02 11.98
N TYR A 56 -10.53 1.58 11.95
CA TYR A 56 -9.91 0.74 12.94
C TYR A 56 -8.43 1.12 13.12
N ASN A 57 -8.19 2.36 13.56
CA ASN A 57 -6.84 2.82 13.94
C ASN A 57 -6.21 1.94 15.03
N GLU A 58 -7.05 1.32 15.88
CA GLU A 58 -6.66 0.33 16.88
C GLU A 58 -5.93 -0.90 16.29
N ALA A 59 -6.15 -1.28 15.01
CA ALA A 59 -5.34 -2.35 14.39
C ALA A 59 -3.87 -1.98 14.23
N PHE A 60 -3.56 -0.69 14.17
CA PHE A 60 -2.20 -0.19 13.98
C PHE A 60 -1.52 0.18 15.30
N ILE A 61 -2.26 0.17 16.42
CA ILE A 61 -1.74 0.44 17.75
C ILE A 61 -1.60 -0.89 18.50
N ILE A 62 -0.39 -1.42 18.56
CA ILE A 62 -0.07 -2.60 19.37
C ILE A 62 0.33 -2.13 20.76
N THR A 63 -0.50 -2.40 21.77
CA THR A 63 -0.14 -2.12 23.18
C THR A 63 0.96 -3.06 23.66
N THR A 64 1.68 -2.66 24.72
CA THR A 64 2.74 -3.49 25.34
C THR A 64 2.22 -4.85 25.81
N GLU A 65 0.98 -4.91 26.31
CA GLU A 65 0.33 -6.16 26.71
C GLU A 65 0.12 -7.09 25.52
N ARG A 66 -0.41 -6.56 24.40
CA ARG A 66 -0.67 -7.33 23.19
C ARG A 66 0.62 -7.78 22.52
N ARG A 67 1.69 -6.96 22.58
CA ARG A 67 3.05 -7.35 22.18
C ARG A 67 3.55 -8.56 22.96
N ASN A 68 3.40 -8.55 24.29
CA ASN A 68 3.86 -9.66 25.14
C ASN A 68 3.09 -10.94 24.84
N VAL A 69 1.77 -10.85 24.62
CA VAL A 69 0.94 -11.99 24.21
C VAL A 69 1.42 -12.56 22.86
N ILE A 70 1.73 -11.71 21.87
CA ILE A 70 2.23 -12.14 20.57
C ILE A 70 3.59 -12.85 20.72
N LEU A 71 4.53 -12.26 21.46
CA LEU A 71 5.86 -12.86 21.69
C LEU A 71 5.80 -14.17 22.49
N SER A 72 4.83 -14.31 23.40
CA SER A 72 4.61 -15.53 24.17
C SER A 72 4.06 -16.70 23.35
N ASN A 73 3.40 -16.41 22.22
CA ASN A 73 2.85 -17.41 21.31
C ASN A 73 3.85 -17.88 20.23
N CYS A 74 5.05 -17.28 20.15
CA CYS A 74 6.10 -17.72 19.23
C CYS A 74 6.59 -19.13 19.61
N LYS A 75 6.78 -20.00 18.61
CA LYS A 75 7.16 -21.41 18.83
C LYS A 75 8.66 -21.62 18.87
N THR A 76 9.42 -20.77 18.17
CA THR A 76 10.90 -20.84 18.16
C THR A 76 11.51 -19.50 18.53
N ASP A 77 12.75 -19.53 19.02
CA ASP A 77 13.49 -18.33 19.39
C ASP A 77 13.82 -17.46 18.17
N GLU A 78 14.04 -18.05 16.98
CA GLU A 78 14.25 -17.26 15.77
C GLU A 78 12.97 -16.52 15.32
N GLU A 79 11.79 -17.14 15.48
CA GLU A 79 10.51 -16.52 15.19
C GLU A 79 10.25 -15.34 16.14
N ARG A 80 10.59 -15.51 17.42
CA ARG A 80 10.47 -14.47 18.45
C ARG A 80 11.35 -13.26 18.14
N GLN A 81 12.62 -13.46 17.78
CA GLN A 81 13.54 -12.37 17.44
C GLN A 81 13.07 -11.56 16.21
N ARG A 82 12.56 -12.25 15.18
CA ARG A 82 12.00 -11.58 13.99
C ARG A 82 10.76 -10.77 14.33
N THR A 83 9.86 -11.34 15.12
CA THR A 83 8.62 -10.69 15.56
C THR A 83 8.90 -9.46 16.42
N GLU A 84 9.90 -9.52 17.31
CA GLU A 84 10.34 -8.40 18.14
C GLU A 84 10.94 -7.25 17.31
N ALA A 85 11.65 -7.55 16.22
CA ALA A 85 12.20 -6.54 15.32
C ALA A 85 11.12 -5.85 14.45
N ILE A 86 10.02 -6.56 14.15
CA ILE A 86 8.89 -6.03 13.38
C ILE A 86 8.03 -5.11 14.24
N ILE A 87 7.74 -5.51 15.48
CA ILE A 87 6.96 -4.70 16.42
C ILE A 87 7.94 -3.71 17.07
N ARG A 88 8.07 -2.49 16.53
CA ARG A 88 8.91 -1.44 17.13
C ARG A 88 8.22 -0.82 18.36
N PRO A 89 8.97 -0.40 19.40
CA PRO A 89 8.39 0.35 20.52
C PRO A 89 7.88 1.73 20.08
#